data_AF-A0A6G0ZAL2-F1
#
_entry.id   AF-A0A6G0ZAL2-F1
#
_cell.length_a   1.000
_cell.length_b   1.000
_cell.length_c   1.000
_cell.angle_alpha   90.00
_cell.angle_beta   90.00
_cell.angle_gamma   90.00
#
_symmetry.space_group_name_H-M   'P 1'
#
loop_
_entity.id
_entity.type
_entity.pdbx_description
1 polymer ?
#
loop_
_entity_poly.entity_id
_entity_poly.type
_entity_poly.pdbx_seq_one_letter_code
_entity_poly.pdbx_strand_id
1 'polypeptide(L)'
;MEDPNDYDIEKDIPTIEELEKLGEVQYREVCWDLKERGTVGETALHLCLLNATSIHADLAKRLLHFYPKLVNDIYMIDEYYGESVLHMAIVNEDPAMVKVLMDSGADLNERCFGNFMSTEDQKASRSDSLDHEWVNLCPDTNYEGYVYWGEYPLSFAACLGQEESYRLMLARGADPNNQDTNGNTVLHMLVIYEKISTFDMAYEIGAELNIRNVQNLTPLTLAAKLARIQMFFHILKIEREIYWQIGKTNYNRLHGPQHPSILSYTIARYSSITCAAYPLTQIDTIDNDTGQISRNSALNLVVFGVSIESPEHLEMMDGVLVDLLNAKWNAFVKFR
;
A
#
# COMPACT_ATOMS: atom_id res chain seq x y z
N MET A 1 9.85 43.74 -13.81
CA MET A 1 10.78 42.89 -13.06
C MET A 1 11.39 43.80 -12.02
N GLU A 2 10.90 43.72 -10.80
CA GLU A 2 11.44 44.47 -9.66
C GLU A 2 12.82 43.89 -9.29
N ASP A 3 13.68 44.74 -8.74
CA ASP A 3 15.06 44.39 -8.38
C ASP A 3 15.04 43.30 -7.30
N PRO A 4 15.70 42.14 -7.50
CA PRO A 4 15.69 41.05 -6.51
C PRO A 4 16.22 41.44 -5.12
N ASN A 5 16.90 42.59 -5.00
CA ASN A 5 17.41 43.11 -3.74
C ASN A 5 16.38 43.94 -2.94
N ASP A 6 15.22 44.27 -3.53
CA ASP A 6 14.13 44.99 -2.86
C ASP A 6 13.14 44.07 -2.13
N TYR A 7 13.30 42.74 -2.24
CA TYR A 7 12.46 41.75 -1.55
C TYR A 7 12.93 41.58 -0.09
N ASP A 8 12.18 42.17 0.84
CA ASP A 8 12.48 42.14 2.27
C ASP A 8 11.66 41.01 2.90
N ILE A 9 12.29 39.86 3.09
CA ILE A 9 11.66 38.64 3.60
C ILE A 9 10.89 38.90 4.90
N GLU A 10 11.36 39.76 5.79
CA GLU A 10 10.65 40.02 7.06
C GLU A 10 9.41 40.90 6.89
N LYS A 11 9.28 41.62 5.77
CA LYS A 11 8.15 42.51 5.43
C LYS A 11 7.17 41.90 4.45
N ASP A 12 7.66 41.07 3.54
CA ASP A 12 6.93 40.54 2.41
C ASP A 12 6.42 39.11 2.65
N ILE A 13 6.71 38.51 3.82
CA ILE A 13 6.01 37.31 4.29
C ILE A 13 4.58 37.72 4.68
N PRO A 14 3.55 37.23 3.98
CA PRO A 14 2.17 37.49 4.36
C PRO A 14 1.88 36.93 5.75
N THR A 15 1.08 37.65 6.53
CA THR A 15 0.72 37.23 7.88
C THR A 15 -0.11 35.95 7.86
N ILE A 16 -0.08 35.17 8.94
CA ILE A 16 -0.84 33.91 9.06
C ILE A 16 -2.34 34.14 8.73
N GLU A 17 -2.91 35.27 9.14
CA GLU A 17 -4.30 35.64 8.84
C GLU A 17 -4.58 36.00 7.36
N GLU A 18 -3.57 36.45 6.62
CA GLU A 18 -3.67 36.74 5.17
C GLU A 18 -3.53 35.46 4.35
N LEU A 19 -2.71 34.52 4.82
CA LEU A 19 -2.50 33.21 4.23
C LEU A 19 -3.68 32.26 4.45
N GLU A 20 -4.31 32.28 5.62
CA GLU A 20 -5.52 31.51 5.92
C GLU A 20 -6.71 31.89 5.00
N LYS A 21 -6.75 33.15 4.52
CA LYS A 21 -7.78 33.62 3.57
C LYS A 21 -7.56 33.15 2.13
N LEU A 22 -6.35 32.71 1.78
CA LEU A 22 -6.00 32.21 0.44
C LEU A 22 -6.35 30.73 0.24
N GLY A 23 -6.82 30.04 1.28
CA GLY A 23 -7.55 28.76 1.16
C GLY A 23 -6.74 27.53 0.76
N GLU A 24 -5.49 27.65 0.33
CA GLU A 24 -4.74 26.52 -0.27
C GLU A 24 -3.23 26.53 0.03
N VAL A 25 -2.79 26.96 1.22
CA VAL A 25 -1.41 26.69 1.67
C VAL A 25 -1.44 26.07 3.06
N GLN A 26 -1.26 24.76 3.11
CA GLN A 26 -1.22 23.99 4.34
C GLN A 26 0.19 24.10 4.93
N TYR A 27 0.41 25.06 5.81
CA TYR A 27 1.69 25.22 6.49
C TYR A 27 1.85 24.13 7.57
N ARG A 28 3.01 23.47 7.58
CA ARG A 28 3.38 22.55 8.64
C ARG A 28 3.85 23.33 9.87
N GLU A 29 3.24 23.07 11.02
CA GLU A 29 3.68 23.69 12.27
C GLU A 29 4.95 23.00 12.78
N VAL A 30 6.02 23.76 12.96
CA VAL A 30 7.33 23.24 13.37
C VAL A 30 7.73 23.79 14.74
N CYS A 31 8.25 22.92 15.61
CA CYS A 31 8.64 23.28 16.99
C CYS A 31 10.00 23.98 17.13
N TRP A 32 10.80 24.03 16.06
CA TRP A 32 12.19 24.46 16.06
C TRP A 32 12.47 25.46 14.95
N ASP A 33 13.53 26.25 15.12
CA ASP A 33 14.09 27.01 14.01
C ASP A 33 14.58 26.03 12.94
N LEU A 34 14.10 26.19 11.70
CA LEU A 34 14.51 25.38 10.56
C LEU A 34 16.03 25.46 10.32
N LYS A 35 16.70 26.52 10.80
CA LYS A 35 18.16 26.70 10.72
C LYS A 35 18.94 25.85 11.72
N GLU A 36 18.29 25.34 12.77
CA GLU A 36 18.92 24.58 13.87
C GLU A 36 18.68 23.07 13.78
N ARG A 37 18.32 22.57 12.58
CA ARG A 37 18.18 21.14 12.30
C ARG A 37 19.54 20.51 11.94
N GLY A 38 19.61 19.18 12.05
CA GLY A 38 20.79 18.45 11.60
C GLY A 38 20.98 18.49 10.09
N THR A 39 22.05 17.88 9.59
CA THR A 39 22.45 17.95 8.17
C THR A 39 21.42 17.34 7.22
N VAL A 40 20.56 16.46 7.72
CA VAL A 40 19.52 15.78 6.95
C VAL A 40 18.11 16.30 7.31
N GLY A 41 18.05 17.44 8.00
CA GLY A 41 16.80 18.06 8.44
C GLY A 41 16.16 17.40 9.66
N GLU A 42 16.90 16.54 10.35
CA GLU A 42 16.43 15.79 11.51
C GLU A 42 16.40 16.64 12.78
N THR A 43 15.57 16.22 13.73
CA THR A 43 15.47 16.83 15.06
C THR A 43 16.12 15.95 16.12
N ALA A 44 16.32 16.49 17.33
CA ALA A 44 16.82 15.71 18.46
C ALA A 44 15.97 14.47 18.76
N LEU A 45 14.66 14.51 18.49
CA LEU A 45 13.78 13.35 18.65
C LEU A 45 14.11 12.24 17.64
N HIS A 46 14.33 12.59 16.37
CA HIS A 46 14.77 11.63 15.35
C HIS A 46 16.09 10.95 15.75
N LEU A 47 17.07 11.72 16.23
CA LEU A 47 18.35 11.17 16.70
C LEU A 47 18.18 10.21 17.88
N CYS A 48 17.21 10.45 18.77
CA CYS A 48 16.91 9.52 19.86
C CYS A 48 16.40 8.18 19.32
N LEU A 49 15.49 8.22 18.36
CA LEU A 49 14.90 7.04 17.75
C LEU A 49 15.92 6.30 16.87
N LEU A 50 16.76 7.00 16.12
CA LEU A 50 17.82 6.41 15.30
C LEU A 50 18.82 5.58 16.13
N ASN A 51 19.17 6.03 17.35
CA ASN A 51 20.09 5.29 18.22
C ASN A 51 19.43 4.12 18.96
N ALA A 52 18.10 4.13 19.11
CA ALA A 52 17.29 3.04 19.67
C ALA A 52 17.79 2.42 21.01
N THR A 53 18.42 3.21 21.89
CA THR A 53 18.80 2.73 23.23
C THR A 53 17.80 3.14 24.31
N SER A 54 17.80 2.45 25.46
CA SER A 54 16.89 2.77 26.58
C SER A 54 17.02 4.21 27.07
N ILE A 55 18.24 4.74 27.10
CA ILE A 55 18.51 6.14 27.51
C ILE A 55 17.88 7.11 26.50
N HIS A 56 18.01 6.84 25.21
CA HIS A 56 17.42 7.67 24.17
C HIS A 56 15.89 7.56 24.15
N ALA A 57 15.31 6.39 24.44
CA ALA A 57 13.86 6.23 24.58
C ALA A 57 13.30 7.06 25.75
N ASP A 58 14.00 7.10 26.88
CA ASP A 58 13.60 7.94 28.02
C ASP A 58 13.79 9.44 27.72
N LEU A 59 14.85 9.80 26.98
CA LEU A 59 15.06 11.16 26.50
C LEU A 59 13.96 11.58 25.52
N ALA A 60 13.59 10.73 24.57
CA ALA A 60 12.51 10.95 23.61
C ALA A 60 11.18 11.24 24.33
N LYS A 61 10.82 10.43 25.33
CA LYS A 61 9.62 10.66 26.17
C LYS A 61 9.65 12.01 26.88
N ARG A 62 10.82 12.43 27.39
CA ARG A 62 10.98 13.74 28.03
C ARG A 62 10.87 14.88 27.03
N LEU A 63 11.46 14.74 25.84
CA LEU A 63 11.35 15.73 24.77
C LEU A 63 9.89 15.93 24.36
N LEU A 64 9.14 14.84 24.14
CA LEU A 64 7.72 14.89 23.82
C LEU A 64 6.87 15.51 24.93
N HIS A 65 7.25 15.31 26.20
CA HIS A 65 6.55 15.95 27.32
C HIS A 65 6.69 17.48 27.32
N PHE A 66 7.89 18.00 27.06
CA PHE A 66 8.13 19.45 27.03
C PHE A 66 7.69 20.10 25.73
N TYR A 67 7.78 19.36 24.63
CA TYR A 67 7.58 19.87 23.29
C TYR A 67 6.76 18.86 22.45
N PRO A 68 5.45 18.77 22.70
CA PRO A 68 4.61 17.71 22.12
C PRO A 68 4.50 17.77 20.60
N LYS A 69 4.61 18.94 19.96
CA LYS A 69 4.47 19.05 18.51
C LYS A 69 5.68 18.51 17.73
N LEU A 70 6.81 18.18 18.39
CA LEU A 70 7.92 17.47 17.73
C LEU A 70 7.51 16.12 17.15
N VAL A 71 6.43 15.52 17.66
CA VAL A 71 6.00 14.19 17.24
C VAL A 71 5.70 14.10 15.74
N ASN A 72 5.36 15.23 15.10
CA ASN A 72 5.01 15.32 13.68
C ASN A 72 6.10 15.99 12.83
N ASP A 73 7.28 16.24 13.40
CA ASP A 73 8.43 16.65 12.61
C ASP A 73 8.88 15.48 11.70
N ILE A 74 9.39 15.84 10.52
CA ILE A 74 9.92 14.90 9.53
C ILE A 74 11.38 15.20 9.18
N TYR A 75 12.04 14.21 8.59
CA TYR A 75 13.25 14.42 7.78
C TYR A 75 12.95 15.28 6.55
N MET A 76 13.89 16.19 6.23
CA MET A 76 13.72 17.15 5.12
C MET A 76 14.67 16.91 3.95
N ILE A 77 15.61 15.97 4.07
CA ILE A 77 16.51 15.65 2.96
C ILE A 77 15.82 14.78 1.90
N ASP A 78 16.14 14.98 0.63
CA ASP A 78 15.57 14.27 -0.51
C ASP A 78 15.53 12.73 -0.35
N GLU A 79 16.56 12.13 0.26
CA GLU A 79 16.61 10.67 0.44
C GLU A 79 15.54 10.14 1.41
N TYR A 80 15.28 10.85 2.52
CA TYR A 80 14.42 10.40 3.62
C TYR A 80 13.22 11.33 3.85
N TYR A 81 12.89 12.14 2.84
CA TYR A 81 11.86 13.16 2.96
C TYR A 81 10.53 12.57 3.46
N GLY A 82 9.97 13.18 4.49
CA GLY A 82 8.71 12.75 5.08
C GLY A 82 8.83 11.60 6.09
N GLU A 83 10.04 11.04 6.31
CA GLU A 83 10.23 10.05 7.37
C GLU A 83 10.01 10.72 8.73
N SER A 84 9.00 10.22 9.44
CA SER A 84 8.65 10.69 10.79
C SER A 84 9.17 9.75 11.87
N VAL A 85 9.20 10.24 13.11
CA VAL A 85 9.59 9.43 14.27
C VAL A 85 8.70 8.20 14.49
N LEU A 86 7.46 8.22 13.98
CA LEU A 86 6.57 7.06 14.00
C LEU A 86 7.06 5.97 13.03
N HIS A 87 7.50 6.33 11.83
CA HIS A 87 8.15 5.40 10.90
C HIS A 87 9.38 4.76 11.55
N MET A 88 10.25 5.58 12.15
CA MET A 88 11.47 5.08 12.81
C MET A 88 11.17 4.12 13.97
N ALA A 89 10.17 4.44 14.81
CA ALA A 89 9.78 3.55 15.92
C ALA A 89 9.27 2.19 15.42
N ILE A 90 8.57 2.18 14.29
CA ILE A 90 8.15 0.94 13.62
C ILE A 90 9.36 0.20 13.07
N VAL A 91 10.29 0.86 12.37
CA VAL A 91 11.51 0.21 11.86
C VAL A 91 12.35 -0.39 12.99
N ASN A 92 12.38 0.23 14.16
CA ASN A 92 13.06 -0.27 15.36
C ASN A 92 12.36 -1.44 16.07
N GLU A 93 11.18 -1.86 15.59
CA GLU A 93 10.37 -2.93 16.19
C GLU A 93 9.99 -2.66 17.67
N ASP A 94 9.73 -1.39 18.03
CA ASP A 94 9.35 -0.99 19.39
C ASP A 94 7.85 -0.62 19.48
N PRO A 95 6.94 -1.59 19.69
CA PRO A 95 5.51 -1.33 19.81
C PRO A 95 5.16 -0.45 21.03
N ALA A 96 6.00 -0.45 22.07
CA ALA A 96 5.79 0.38 23.24
C ALA A 96 6.04 1.87 22.91
N MET A 97 7.10 2.16 22.15
CA MET A 97 7.35 3.52 21.68
C MET A 97 6.31 3.95 20.64
N VAL A 98 5.92 3.07 19.71
CA VAL A 98 4.82 3.32 18.76
C VAL A 98 3.56 3.77 19.49
N LYS A 99 3.19 3.07 20.58
CA LYS A 99 2.08 3.48 21.44
C LYS A 99 2.27 4.86 22.05
N VAL A 100 3.45 5.15 22.60
CA VAL A 100 3.75 6.47 23.22
C VAL A 100 3.64 7.61 22.20
N LEU A 101 4.15 7.40 20.99
CA LEU A 101 4.08 8.38 19.91
C LEU A 101 2.63 8.65 19.51
N MET A 102 1.82 7.59 19.34
CA MET A 102 0.39 7.74 19.08
C MET A 102 -0.37 8.42 20.22
N ASP A 103 -0.04 8.11 21.47
CA ASP A 103 -0.61 8.78 22.65
C ASP A 103 -0.21 10.27 22.72
N SER A 104 0.91 10.63 22.09
CA SER A 104 1.42 12.00 21.99
C SER A 104 0.87 12.78 20.78
N GLY A 105 0.04 12.15 19.93
CA GLY A 105 -0.59 12.79 18.78
C GLY A 105 0.22 12.69 17.47
N ALA A 106 1.01 11.62 17.31
CA ALA A 106 1.66 11.31 16.04
C ALA A 106 0.62 11.15 14.91
N ASP A 107 0.89 11.76 13.76
CA ASP A 107 0.06 11.58 12.56
C ASP A 107 0.28 10.18 11.97
N LEU A 108 -0.82 9.46 11.79
CA LEU A 108 -0.87 8.11 11.23
C LEU A 108 -0.88 8.12 9.69
N ASN A 109 -1.10 9.30 9.09
CA ASN A 109 -1.19 9.50 7.65
C ASN A 109 0.01 10.26 7.08
N GLU A 110 1.05 10.51 7.90
CA GLU A 110 2.27 11.15 7.45
C GLU A 110 2.95 10.29 6.37
N ARG A 111 3.32 10.90 5.24
CA ARG A 111 3.86 10.17 4.09
C ARG A 111 5.38 10.26 4.06
N CYS A 112 6.05 9.12 4.06
CA CYS A 112 7.49 8.98 3.85
C CYS A 112 7.78 8.60 2.39
N PHE A 113 8.03 9.61 1.54
CA PHE A 113 8.20 9.43 0.09
C PHE A 113 9.59 9.79 -0.43
N GLY A 114 10.59 9.86 0.44
CA GLY A 114 11.98 10.10 0.05
C GLY A 114 12.51 9.15 -1.03
N ASN A 115 13.54 9.60 -1.76
CA ASN A 115 14.12 8.85 -2.87
C ASN A 115 14.64 7.45 -2.46
N PHE A 116 15.08 7.29 -1.20
CA PHE A 116 15.54 6.00 -0.67
C PHE A 116 14.42 4.94 -0.66
N MET A 117 13.19 5.37 -0.36
CA MET A 117 12.01 4.51 -0.25
C MET A 117 11.29 4.29 -1.58
N SER A 118 11.81 4.83 -2.68
CA SER A 118 11.24 4.62 -4.03
C SER A 118 11.73 3.32 -4.67
N THR A 119 10.97 2.82 -5.65
CA THR A 119 11.40 1.68 -6.48
C THR A 119 12.63 2.08 -7.31
N GLU A 120 13.56 1.15 -7.51
CA GLU A 120 14.86 1.45 -8.15
C GLU A 120 14.72 1.96 -9.59
N ASP A 121 13.77 1.40 -10.34
CA ASP A 121 13.50 1.75 -11.73
C ASP A 121 12.93 3.17 -11.90
N GLN A 122 12.22 3.69 -10.88
CA GLN A 122 11.64 5.02 -10.91
C GLN A 122 12.64 6.12 -10.54
N LYS A 123 13.68 5.83 -9.74
CA LYS A 123 14.62 6.83 -9.18
C LYS A 123 15.26 7.72 -10.24
N ALA A 124 15.67 7.15 -11.38
CA ALA A 124 16.34 7.92 -12.44
C ALA A 124 15.40 8.89 -13.18
N SER A 125 14.10 8.62 -13.17
CA SER A 125 13.06 9.42 -13.84
C SER A 125 12.27 10.32 -12.90
N ARG A 126 12.58 10.28 -11.60
CA ARG A 126 11.87 10.98 -10.54
C ARG A 126 12.04 12.50 -10.65
N SER A 127 10.97 13.24 -10.43
CA SER A 127 10.98 14.70 -10.38
C SER A 127 10.12 15.20 -9.23
N ASP A 128 10.75 15.91 -8.30
CA ASP A 128 10.13 16.33 -7.04
C ASP A 128 9.95 17.85 -7.05
N SER A 129 8.80 18.31 -6.54
CA SER A 129 8.54 19.71 -6.23
C SER A 129 8.34 19.84 -4.73
N LEU A 130 9.40 20.23 -4.02
CA LEU A 130 9.38 20.40 -2.57
C LEU A 130 8.38 21.47 -2.12
N ASP A 131 8.20 22.53 -2.91
CA ASP A 131 7.25 23.63 -2.60
C ASP A 131 5.79 23.16 -2.50
N HIS A 132 5.44 22.07 -3.21
CA HIS A 132 4.08 21.53 -3.26
C HIS A 132 3.99 20.13 -2.62
N GLU A 133 5.07 19.65 -1.97
CA GLU A 133 5.21 18.28 -1.48
C GLU A 133 4.77 17.22 -2.53
N TRP A 134 5.06 17.51 -3.80
CA TRP A 134 4.62 16.71 -4.93
C TRP A 134 5.76 15.88 -5.49
N VAL A 135 5.52 14.59 -5.68
CA VAL A 135 6.44 13.65 -6.32
C VAL A 135 5.82 13.17 -7.62
N ASN A 136 6.57 13.27 -8.71
CA ASN A 136 6.17 12.74 -10.00
C ASN A 136 7.07 11.56 -10.38
N LEU A 137 6.44 10.37 -10.49
CA LEU A 137 7.08 9.10 -10.80
C LEU A 137 6.63 8.60 -12.17
N CYS A 138 7.47 7.78 -12.82
CA CYS A 138 7.06 7.05 -14.02
C CYS A 138 5.92 6.09 -13.67
N PRO A 139 4.75 6.15 -14.36
CA PRO A 139 3.62 5.27 -14.05
C PRO A 139 3.94 3.79 -14.27
N ASP A 140 4.88 3.47 -15.17
CA ASP A 140 5.30 2.09 -15.37
C ASP A 140 6.45 1.73 -14.46
N THR A 141 6.20 0.75 -13.57
CA THR A 141 7.21 0.22 -12.66
C THR A 141 7.15 -1.30 -12.52
N ASN A 142 8.30 -1.90 -12.25
CA ASN A 142 8.44 -3.31 -11.87
C ASN A 142 8.32 -3.55 -10.35
N TYR A 143 8.18 -2.48 -9.55
CA TYR A 143 8.12 -2.50 -8.09
C TYR A 143 9.34 -3.12 -7.40
N GLU A 144 10.47 -3.25 -8.09
CA GLU A 144 11.71 -3.69 -7.48
C GLU A 144 12.31 -2.54 -6.68
N GLY A 145 12.58 -2.78 -5.39
CA GLY A 145 13.10 -1.77 -4.48
C GLY A 145 13.73 -2.42 -3.26
N TYR A 146 14.79 -1.81 -2.72
CA TYR A 146 15.38 -2.30 -1.48
C TYR A 146 14.45 -2.10 -0.28
N VAL A 147 13.82 -0.92 -0.18
CA VAL A 147 12.99 -0.52 0.97
C VAL A 147 11.67 0.16 0.55
N TYR A 148 11.05 -0.33 -0.52
CA TYR A 148 9.76 0.19 -0.96
C TYR A 148 8.61 -0.39 -0.12
N TRP A 149 8.39 0.09 1.11
CA TRP A 149 7.32 -0.38 2.02
C TRP A 149 6.00 0.39 1.93
N GLY A 150 5.85 1.19 0.86
CA GLY A 150 4.83 2.23 0.77
C GLY A 150 5.26 3.46 1.57
N GLU A 151 4.34 4.40 1.77
CA GLU A 151 4.66 5.70 2.36
C GLU A 151 4.11 5.90 3.77
N TYR A 152 3.13 5.09 4.19
CA TYR A 152 2.41 5.32 5.44
C TYR A 152 2.96 4.45 6.59
N PRO A 153 2.90 4.93 7.85
CA PRO A 153 3.33 4.13 9.01
C PRO A 153 2.66 2.75 9.07
N LEU A 154 1.37 2.70 8.71
CA LEU A 154 0.61 1.45 8.70
C LEU A 154 1.16 0.43 7.67
N SER A 155 1.62 0.88 6.51
CA SER A 155 2.20 -0.01 5.49
C SER A 155 3.59 -0.52 5.90
N PHE A 156 4.38 0.28 6.62
CA PHE A 156 5.65 -0.16 7.20
C PHE A 156 5.43 -1.30 8.21
N ALA A 157 4.50 -1.12 9.16
CA ALA A 157 4.20 -2.16 10.15
C ALA A 157 3.72 -3.45 9.49
N ALA A 158 2.94 -3.36 8.41
CA ALA A 158 2.49 -4.51 7.65
C ALA A 158 3.67 -5.23 6.94
N CYS A 159 4.52 -4.50 6.24
CA CYS A 159 5.68 -5.06 5.53
C CYS A 159 6.68 -5.74 6.48
N LEU A 160 6.88 -5.16 7.67
CA LEU A 160 7.73 -5.72 8.73
C LEU A 160 7.05 -6.86 9.52
N GLY A 161 5.75 -7.12 9.31
CA GLY A 161 5.01 -8.17 10.01
C GLY A 161 4.71 -7.86 11.48
N GLN A 162 4.70 -6.59 11.86
CA GLN A 162 4.42 -6.15 13.24
C GLN A 162 2.92 -6.05 13.50
N GLU A 163 2.30 -7.20 13.75
CA GLU A 163 0.86 -7.32 14.01
C GLU A 163 0.37 -6.43 15.16
N GLU A 164 1.13 -6.32 16.26
CA GLU A 164 0.75 -5.49 17.41
C GLU A 164 0.69 -4.00 17.03
N SER A 165 1.75 -3.48 16.41
CA SER A 165 1.83 -2.09 15.93
C SER A 165 0.74 -1.80 14.91
N TYR A 166 0.51 -2.73 13.98
CA TYR A 166 -0.52 -2.63 12.94
C TYR A 166 -1.93 -2.51 13.54
N ARG A 167 -2.31 -3.44 14.42
CA ARG A 167 -3.62 -3.42 15.09
C ARG A 167 -3.80 -2.17 15.96
N LEU A 168 -2.74 -1.72 16.62
CA LEU A 168 -2.78 -0.54 17.47
C LEU A 168 -3.02 0.73 16.65
N MET A 169 -2.35 0.90 15.51
CA MET A 169 -2.58 2.04 14.61
C MET A 169 -3.99 2.04 14.01
N LEU A 170 -4.49 0.87 13.58
CA LEU A 170 -5.88 0.75 13.11
C LEU A 170 -6.90 1.13 14.19
N ALA A 171 -6.68 0.71 15.43
CA ALA A 171 -7.54 1.10 16.56
C ALA A 171 -7.53 2.61 16.84
N ARG A 172 -6.52 3.34 16.34
CA ARG A 172 -6.39 4.80 16.43
C ARG A 172 -6.86 5.54 15.17
N GLY A 173 -7.42 4.84 14.20
CA GLY A 173 -8.03 5.44 13.02
C GLY A 173 -7.11 5.56 11.80
N ALA A 174 -6.00 4.82 11.76
CA ALA A 174 -5.24 4.66 10.51
C ALA A 174 -6.10 3.97 9.45
N ASP A 175 -6.02 4.44 8.20
CA ASP A 175 -6.77 3.84 7.08
C ASP A 175 -5.88 2.86 6.29
N PRO A 176 -6.21 1.56 6.22
CA PRO A 176 -5.45 0.59 5.42
C PRO A 176 -5.58 0.81 3.90
N ASN A 177 -6.55 1.62 3.46
CA ASN A 177 -6.84 1.89 2.06
C ASN A 177 -6.13 3.13 1.52
N ASN A 178 -5.36 3.84 2.34
CA ASN A 178 -4.53 4.96 1.89
C ASN A 178 -3.56 4.50 0.79
N GLN A 179 -3.51 5.29 -0.27
CA GLN A 179 -2.69 5.03 -1.45
C GLN A 179 -1.42 5.86 -1.44
N ASP A 180 -0.29 5.23 -1.73
CA ASP A 180 1.00 5.91 -1.90
C ASP A 180 1.08 6.64 -3.26
N THR A 181 2.23 7.23 -3.62
CA THR A 181 2.42 7.94 -4.91
C THR A 181 2.15 7.04 -6.13
N ASN A 182 2.39 5.72 -6.02
CA ASN A 182 2.11 4.75 -7.08
C ASN A 182 0.66 4.23 -7.05
N GLY A 183 -0.17 4.74 -6.15
CA GLY A 183 -1.55 4.29 -5.96
C GLY A 183 -1.66 2.97 -5.18
N ASN A 184 -0.58 2.48 -4.58
CA ASN A 184 -0.57 1.20 -3.88
C ASN A 184 -1.11 1.36 -2.46
N THR A 185 -2.04 0.46 -2.10
CA THR A 185 -2.53 0.29 -0.72
C THR A 185 -1.68 -0.71 0.06
N VAL A 186 -1.96 -0.90 1.35
CA VAL A 186 -1.24 -1.90 2.16
C VAL A 186 -1.30 -3.32 1.56
N LEU A 187 -2.44 -3.70 0.95
CA LEU A 187 -2.57 -5.02 0.33
C LEU A 187 -1.69 -5.16 -0.93
N HIS A 188 -1.50 -4.07 -1.70
CA HIS A 188 -0.55 -4.08 -2.81
C HIS A 188 0.88 -4.30 -2.32
N MET A 189 1.27 -3.63 -1.22
CA MET A 189 2.59 -3.82 -0.62
C MET A 189 2.82 -5.27 -0.16
N LEU A 190 1.82 -5.86 0.50
CA LEU A 190 1.90 -7.25 0.96
C LEU A 190 1.98 -8.26 -0.19
N VAL A 191 1.43 -7.94 -1.37
CA VAL A 191 1.62 -8.71 -2.60
C VAL A 191 3.05 -8.60 -3.11
N ILE A 192 3.62 -7.40 -3.17
CA ILE A 192 5.00 -7.16 -3.64
C ILE A 192 6.00 -7.99 -2.83
N TYR A 193 5.81 -8.06 -1.51
CA TYR A 193 6.68 -8.78 -0.57
C TYR A 193 6.23 -10.23 -0.22
N GLU A 194 5.16 -10.73 -0.84
CA GLU A 194 4.61 -12.09 -0.62
C GLU A 194 4.28 -12.43 0.86
N LYS A 195 3.77 -11.46 1.61
CA LYS A 195 3.47 -11.60 3.04
C LYS A 195 2.05 -12.15 3.30
N ILE A 196 1.82 -13.42 2.99
CA ILE A 196 0.49 -14.07 3.07
C ILE A 196 -0.16 -13.94 4.45
N SER A 197 0.57 -14.21 5.53
CA SER A 197 0.00 -14.16 6.89
C SER A 197 -0.47 -12.75 7.28
N THR A 198 0.31 -11.73 6.95
CA THR A 198 -0.06 -10.34 7.22
C THR A 198 -1.17 -9.88 6.29
N PHE A 199 -1.22 -10.41 5.05
CA PHE A 199 -2.29 -10.14 4.10
C PHE A 199 -3.65 -10.59 4.64
N ASP A 200 -3.72 -11.81 5.18
CA ASP A 200 -4.93 -12.32 5.83
C ASP A 200 -5.39 -11.41 6.97
N MET A 201 -4.47 -11.03 7.85
CA MET A 201 -4.77 -10.11 8.95
C MET A 201 -5.27 -8.74 8.43
N ALA A 202 -4.57 -8.13 7.47
CA ALA A 202 -4.95 -6.83 6.93
C ALA A 202 -6.35 -6.86 6.28
N TYR A 203 -6.63 -7.94 5.53
CA TYR A 203 -7.94 -8.15 4.92
C TYR A 203 -9.05 -8.35 5.96
N GLU A 204 -8.82 -9.20 6.96
CA GLU A 204 -9.78 -9.45 8.05
C GLU A 204 -10.14 -8.20 8.86
N ILE A 205 -9.20 -7.25 8.95
CA ILE A 205 -9.37 -5.99 9.70
C ILE A 205 -9.87 -4.84 8.79
N GLY A 206 -10.23 -5.12 7.53
CA GLY A 206 -11.02 -4.21 6.69
C GLY A 206 -10.28 -3.55 5.54
N ALA A 207 -9.08 -4.02 5.16
CA ALA A 207 -8.42 -3.57 3.93
C ALA A 207 -9.17 -4.07 2.68
N GLU A 208 -9.32 -3.21 1.68
CA GLU A 208 -10.10 -3.50 0.47
C GLU A 208 -9.28 -4.14 -0.66
N LEU A 209 -9.82 -5.21 -1.27
CA LEU A 209 -9.20 -5.92 -2.39
C LEU A 209 -9.47 -5.30 -3.77
N ASN A 210 -10.41 -4.36 -3.88
CA ASN A 210 -10.89 -3.86 -5.17
C ASN A 210 -10.26 -2.52 -5.59
N ILE A 211 -9.44 -1.92 -4.72
CA ILE A 211 -8.76 -0.65 -5.00
C ILE A 211 -7.71 -0.87 -6.10
N ARG A 212 -7.63 0.08 -7.03
CA ARG A 212 -6.69 0.03 -8.15
C ARG A 212 -5.61 1.07 -7.99
N ASN A 213 -4.37 0.68 -8.26
CA ASN A 213 -3.22 1.58 -8.27
C ASN A 213 -3.12 2.41 -9.56
N VAL A 214 -2.06 3.21 -9.71
CA VAL A 214 -1.85 4.08 -10.89
C VAL A 214 -1.75 3.28 -12.19
N GLN A 215 -1.25 2.04 -12.13
CA GLN A 215 -1.23 1.11 -13.27
C GLN A 215 -2.60 0.45 -13.53
N ASN A 216 -3.62 0.83 -12.77
CA ASN A 216 -4.95 0.27 -12.80
C ASN A 216 -4.94 -1.25 -12.52
N LEU A 217 -4.10 -1.65 -11.56
CA LEU A 217 -3.97 -3.01 -11.02
C LEU A 217 -4.57 -3.05 -9.61
N THR A 218 -5.30 -4.11 -9.32
CA THR A 218 -5.72 -4.55 -7.98
C THR A 218 -4.64 -5.43 -7.34
N PRO A 219 -4.71 -5.76 -6.04
CA PRO A 219 -3.80 -6.74 -5.43
C PRO A 219 -3.76 -8.09 -6.17
N LEU A 220 -4.91 -8.59 -6.66
CA LEU A 220 -4.99 -9.83 -7.45
C LEU A 220 -4.22 -9.73 -8.78
N THR A 221 -4.48 -8.66 -9.54
CA THR A 221 -3.88 -8.49 -10.87
C THR A 221 -2.42 -8.05 -10.78
N LEU A 222 -2.02 -7.36 -9.71
CA LEU A 222 -0.63 -7.11 -9.38
C LEU A 222 0.12 -8.43 -9.07
N ALA A 223 -0.49 -9.35 -8.33
CA ALA A 223 0.10 -10.67 -8.08
C ALA A 223 0.33 -11.44 -9.40
N ALA A 224 -0.58 -11.30 -10.37
CA ALA A 224 -0.39 -11.83 -11.72
C ALA A 224 0.76 -11.14 -12.47
N LYS A 225 0.84 -9.80 -12.44
CA LYS A 225 1.92 -9.04 -13.10
C LYS A 225 3.31 -9.42 -12.57
N LEU A 226 3.43 -9.59 -11.25
CA LEU A 226 4.70 -9.89 -10.57
C LEU A 226 4.98 -11.40 -10.45
N ALA A 227 4.14 -12.25 -11.05
CA ALA A 227 4.22 -13.71 -10.96
C ALA A 227 4.28 -14.27 -9.52
N ARG A 228 3.55 -13.66 -8.58
CA ARG A 228 3.45 -14.12 -7.18
C ARG A 228 2.43 -15.26 -7.05
N ILE A 229 2.79 -16.45 -7.53
CA ILE A 229 1.90 -17.61 -7.70
C ILE A 229 1.12 -17.95 -6.42
N GLN A 230 1.81 -18.05 -5.28
CA GLN A 230 1.19 -18.42 -4.00
C GLN A 230 0.17 -17.36 -3.55
N MET A 231 0.55 -16.09 -3.65
CA MET A 231 -0.32 -14.96 -3.31
C MET A 231 -1.53 -14.87 -4.26
N PHE A 232 -1.32 -15.06 -5.55
CA PHE A 232 -2.37 -15.05 -6.56
C PHE A 232 -3.48 -16.07 -6.25
N PHE A 233 -3.10 -17.34 -6.03
CA PHE A 233 -4.08 -18.38 -5.67
C PHE A 233 -4.70 -18.17 -4.28
N HIS A 234 -3.97 -17.55 -3.37
CA HIS A 234 -4.47 -17.19 -2.05
C HIS A 234 -5.57 -16.12 -2.14
N ILE A 235 -5.35 -15.05 -2.90
CA ILE A 235 -6.36 -14.00 -3.13
C ILE A 235 -7.59 -14.58 -3.84
N LEU A 236 -7.40 -15.40 -4.89
CA LEU A 236 -8.52 -16.10 -5.54
C LEU A 236 -9.34 -16.94 -4.56
N LYS A 237 -8.68 -17.57 -3.58
CA LYS A 237 -9.35 -18.37 -2.57
C LYS A 237 -10.14 -17.51 -1.57
N ILE A 238 -9.69 -16.29 -1.30
CA ILE A 238 -10.41 -15.31 -0.47
C ILE A 238 -11.63 -14.78 -1.21
N GLU A 239 -11.50 -14.41 -2.49
CA GLU A 239 -12.57 -13.84 -3.29
C GLU A 239 -13.66 -14.83 -3.71
N ARG A 240 -13.42 -16.14 -3.57
CA ARG A 240 -14.39 -17.15 -4.01
C ARG A 240 -15.65 -17.17 -3.13
N GLU A 241 -16.79 -17.30 -3.78
CA GLU A 241 -18.07 -17.55 -3.12
C GLU A 241 -18.35 -19.06 -3.06
N ILE A 242 -18.57 -19.61 -1.87
CA ILE A 242 -18.92 -21.03 -1.71
C ILE A 242 -20.44 -21.19 -1.68
N TYR A 243 -21.01 -21.87 -2.68
CA TYR A 243 -22.46 -22.10 -2.76
C TYR A 243 -22.92 -23.29 -1.92
N TRP A 244 -22.25 -24.44 -2.05
CA TRP A 244 -22.59 -25.65 -1.30
C TRP A 244 -21.40 -26.61 -1.20
N GLN A 245 -21.38 -27.41 -0.14
CA GLN A 245 -20.38 -28.45 0.09
C GLN A 245 -21.07 -29.74 0.54
N ILE A 246 -20.71 -30.87 -0.06
CA ILE A 246 -21.19 -32.21 0.33
C ILE A 246 -20.00 -32.97 0.94
N GLY A 247 -20.00 -33.20 2.26
CA GLY A 247 -18.94 -33.88 3.02
C GLY A 247 -19.10 -33.67 4.55
N LYS A 248 -18.43 -34.48 5.40
CA LYS A 248 -18.66 -34.50 6.88
C LYS A 248 -18.45 -33.13 7.56
N THR A 249 -19.59 -32.52 7.91
CA THR A 249 -19.87 -31.49 8.94
C THR A 249 -19.02 -30.22 8.95
N ASN A 250 -19.57 -29.14 8.41
CA ASN A 250 -20.18 -28.07 9.21
C ASN A 250 -21.26 -27.36 8.39
N TYR A 251 -22.51 -27.44 8.85
CA TYR A 251 -23.65 -26.76 8.25
C TYR A 251 -23.57 -25.25 8.52
N ASN A 252 -22.92 -24.50 7.62
CA ASN A 252 -23.22 -23.08 7.45
C ASN A 252 -24.13 -22.95 6.24
N ARG A 253 -25.43 -22.97 6.50
CA ARG A 253 -26.46 -22.65 5.51
C ARG A 253 -26.45 -21.13 5.34
N LEU A 254 -25.78 -20.61 4.31
CA LEU A 254 -25.85 -19.19 3.96
C LEU A 254 -26.85 -18.99 2.81
N HIS A 255 -27.71 -18.00 2.99
CA HIS A 255 -28.82 -17.62 2.11
C HIS A 255 -28.34 -17.09 0.75
N GLY A 256 -28.99 -17.49 -0.36
CA GLY A 256 -28.91 -16.79 -1.65
C GLY A 256 -29.77 -15.51 -1.66
N PRO A 257 -29.59 -14.54 -2.59
CA PRO A 257 -29.94 -14.75 -4.02
C PRO A 257 -29.22 -13.92 -5.13
N GLN A 258 -29.44 -14.33 -6.40
CA GLN A 258 -29.59 -13.56 -7.67
C GLN A 258 -28.50 -12.60 -8.21
N HIS A 259 -27.53 -13.10 -9.00
CA HIS A 259 -26.93 -12.35 -10.13
C HIS A 259 -26.47 -13.31 -11.28
N PRO A 260 -26.56 -12.93 -12.57
CA PRO A 260 -26.40 -13.87 -13.70
C PRO A 260 -24.94 -14.07 -14.21
N SER A 261 -23.92 -13.53 -13.55
CA SER A 261 -22.58 -13.37 -14.15
C SER A 261 -21.49 -14.28 -13.55
N ILE A 262 -21.86 -15.35 -12.85
CA ILE A 262 -20.95 -16.10 -11.99
C ILE A 262 -20.66 -17.49 -12.59
N LEU A 263 -19.38 -17.83 -12.78
CA LEU A 263 -18.95 -19.20 -13.11
C LEU A 263 -18.98 -20.07 -11.85
N SER A 264 -19.89 -21.05 -11.79
CA SER A 264 -19.97 -22.05 -10.72
C SER A 264 -19.09 -23.27 -11.02
N TYR A 265 -18.12 -23.55 -10.17
CA TYR A 265 -17.25 -24.73 -10.26
C TYR A 265 -17.54 -25.74 -9.17
N THR A 266 -17.21 -27.01 -9.40
CA THR A 266 -17.34 -28.10 -8.43
C THR A 266 -15.97 -28.76 -8.21
N ILE A 267 -15.31 -28.47 -7.09
CA ILE A 267 -14.06 -29.10 -6.68
C ILE A 267 -14.40 -30.41 -5.95
N ALA A 268 -14.17 -31.55 -6.59
CA ALA A 268 -14.24 -32.85 -5.94
C ALA A 268 -12.85 -33.24 -5.40
N ARG A 269 -12.63 -33.14 -4.08
CA ARG A 269 -11.52 -33.83 -3.42
C ARG A 269 -12.08 -35.06 -2.72
N TYR A 270 -11.38 -36.20 -2.81
CA TYR A 270 -11.78 -37.49 -2.23
C TYR A 270 -12.45 -37.30 -0.83
N SER A 271 -13.77 -37.50 -0.78
CA SER A 271 -14.71 -37.36 0.36
C SER A 271 -15.47 -36.03 0.56
N SER A 272 -15.16 -34.96 -0.17
CA SER A 272 -16.01 -33.75 -0.19
C SER A 272 -16.06 -33.06 -1.55
N ILE A 273 -17.27 -32.77 -2.02
CA ILE A 273 -17.53 -32.00 -3.25
C ILE A 273 -17.89 -30.57 -2.84
N THR A 274 -17.13 -29.57 -3.30
CA THR A 274 -17.40 -28.15 -2.99
C THR A 274 -17.74 -27.40 -4.27
N CYS A 275 -18.91 -26.77 -4.32
CA CYS A 275 -19.23 -25.82 -5.37
C CYS A 275 -18.79 -24.40 -4.98
N ALA A 276 -17.85 -23.84 -5.73
CA ALA A 276 -17.31 -22.49 -5.52
C ALA A 276 -17.38 -21.67 -6.80
N ALA A 277 -17.57 -20.37 -6.65
CA ALA A 277 -17.65 -19.41 -7.72
C ALA A 277 -16.58 -18.34 -7.56
N TYR A 278 -16.07 -17.84 -8.69
CA TYR A 278 -15.05 -16.80 -8.70
C TYR A 278 -15.57 -15.58 -9.45
N PRO A 279 -15.41 -14.37 -8.90
CA PRO A 279 -15.76 -13.15 -9.61
C PRO A 279 -14.84 -12.99 -10.84
N LEU A 280 -15.45 -12.83 -12.02
CA LEU A 280 -14.69 -12.75 -13.27
C LEU A 280 -14.24 -11.35 -13.63
N THR A 281 -14.70 -10.34 -12.89
CA THR A 281 -14.45 -8.91 -13.15
C THR A 281 -12.97 -8.59 -13.29
N GLN A 282 -12.11 -9.23 -12.51
CA GLN A 282 -10.66 -9.01 -12.54
C GLN A 282 -9.90 -10.11 -13.29
N ILE A 283 -10.56 -11.24 -13.58
CA ILE A 283 -9.94 -12.43 -14.16
C ILE A 283 -10.08 -12.44 -15.68
N ASP A 284 -11.27 -12.12 -16.18
CA ASP A 284 -11.60 -12.27 -17.59
C ASP A 284 -11.04 -11.13 -18.44
N THR A 285 -10.67 -11.44 -19.68
CA THR A 285 -10.15 -10.48 -20.66
C THR A 285 -11.19 -9.49 -21.17
N ILE A 286 -12.45 -9.62 -20.78
CA ILE A 286 -13.54 -8.73 -21.16
C ILE A 286 -14.03 -8.02 -19.90
N ASP A 287 -14.01 -6.70 -19.94
CA ASP A 287 -14.53 -5.87 -18.86
C ASP A 287 -16.07 -5.90 -18.85
N ASN A 288 -16.67 -6.14 -17.70
CA ASN A 288 -18.12 -6.35 -17.57
C ASN A 288 -18.94 -5.07 -17.83
N ASP A 289 -18.37 -3.90 -17.56
CA ASP A 289 -19.09 -2.63 -17.64
C ASP A 289 -18.97 -2.04 -19.05
N THR A 290 -17.79 -2.14 -19.66
CA THR A 290 -17.48 -1.54 -20.96
C THR A 290 -17.61 -2.53 -22.13
N GLY A 291 -17.52 -3.83 -21.87
CA GLY A 291 -17.46 -4.88 -22.90
C GLY A 291 -16.17 -4.87 -23.73
N GLN A 292 -15.19 -4.04 -23.38
CA GLN A 292 -13.91 -3.94 -24.08
C GLN A 292 -12.89 -4.96 -23.56
N ILE A 293 -11.81 -5.16 -24.32
CA ILE A 293 -10.72 -6.03 -23.91
C ILE A 293 -9.94 -5.36 -22.78
N SER A 294 -9.93 -5.98 -21.61
CA SER A 294 -9.15 -5.55 -20.45
C SER A 294 -7.71 -6.06 -20.56
N ARG A 295 -6.76 -5.13 -20.70
CA ARG A 295 -5.32 -5.43 -20.70
C ARG A 295 -4.76 -5.74 -19.31
N ASN A 296 -5.46 -5.29 -18.27
CA ASN A 296 -5.06 -5.47 -16.88
C ASN A 296 -5.75 -6.66 -16.21
N SER A 297 -6.51 -7.47 -16.97
CA SER A 297 -7.12 -8.68 -16.44
C SER A 297 -6.06 -9.71 -16.08
N ALA A 298 -6.32 -10.51 -15.04
CA ALA A 298 -5.39 -11.54 -14.59
C ALA A 298 -5.03 -12.50 -15.73
N LEU A 299 -6.01 -12.95 -16.53
CA LEU A 299 -5.73 -13.84 -17.65
C LEU A 299 -4.81 -13.19 -18.71
N ASN A 300 -4.98 -11.90 -18.99
CA ASN A 300 -4.12 -11.19 -19.95
C ASN A 300 -2.72 -10.99 -19.39
N LEU A 301 -2.60 -10.58 -18.12
CA LEU A 301 -1.32 -10.38 -17.46
C LEU A 301 -0.52 -11.68 -17.30
N VAL A 302 -1.18 -12.79 -16.98
CA VAL A 302 -0.51 -14.10 -16.90
C VAL A 302 0.00 -14.54 -18.27
N VAL A 303 -0.73 -14.29 -19.36
CA VAL A 303 -0.33 -14.76 -20.70
C VAL A 303 0.65 -13.82 -21.41
N PHE A 304 0.51 -12.51 -21.23
CA PHE A 304 1.23 -11.49 -22.02
C PHE A 304 1.98 -10.45 -21.17
N GLY A 305 1.68 -10.34 -19.88
CA GLY A 305 2.14 -9.24 -19.02
C GLY A 305 3.45 -9.49 -18.29
N VAL A 306 3.85 -10.76 -18.11
CA VAL A 306 5.13 -11.09 -17.47
C VAL A 306 6.22 -11.12 -18.53
N SER A 307 7.35 -10.47 -18.23
CA SER A 307 8.57 -10.54 -19.04
C SER A 307 8.86 -12.00 -19.38
N ILE A 308 9.05 -12.29 -20.67
CA ILE A 308 9.26 -13.63 -21.27
C ILE A 308 10.44 -14.41 -20.63
N GLU A 309 11.17 -13.77 -19.72
CA GLU A 309 12.39 -14.26 -19.08
C GLU A 309 12.15 -15.28 -17.96
N SER A 310 10.98 -15.32 -17.30
CA SER A 310 10.67 -16.37 -16.31
C SER A 310 9.40 -17.17 -16.68
N PRO A 311 9.50 -18.51 -16.87
CA PRO A 311 8.34 -19.36 -17.15
C PRO A 311 7.46 -19.62 -15.93
N GLU A 312 7.83 -19.10 -14.76
CA GLU A 312 7.15 -19.31 -13.47
C GLU A 312 5.69 -18.86 -13.52
N HIS A 313 5.37 -17.82 -14.29
CA HIS A 313 3.99 -17.36 -14.47
C HIS A 313 3.05 -18.43 -15.04
N LEU A 314 3.57 -19.42 -15.78
CA LEU A 314 2.77 -20.51 -16.33
C LEU A 314 2.22 -21.42 -15.22
N GLU A 315 2.80 -21.44 -14.02
CA GLU A 315 2.24 -22.17 -12.89
C GLU A 315 0.92 -21.53 -12.40
N MET A 316 0.68 -20.25 -12.71
CA MET A 316 -0.63 -19.61 -12.46
C MET A 316 -1.71 -20.13 -13.43
N MET A 317 -1.33 -20.73 -14.56
CA MET A 317 -2.24 -21.36 -15.51
C MET A 317 -2.70 -22.73 -15.01
N ASP A 318 -3.28 -22.75 -13.81
CA ASP A 318 -3.93 -23.91 -13.21
C ASP A 318 -5.31 -23.51 -12.65
N GLY A 319 -6.16 -24.50 -12.42
CA GLY A 319 -7.50 -24.32 -11.87
C GLY A 319 -8.37 -23.36 -12.71
N VAL A 320 -8.80 -22.26 -12.09
CA VAL A 320 -9.83 -21.36 -12.62
C VAL A 320 -9.44 -20.75 -13.97
N LEU A 321 -8.16 -20.40 -14.19
CA LEU A 321 -7.72 -19.80 -15.45
C LEU A 321 -7.80 -20.79 -16.61
N VAL A 322 -7.38 -22.05 -16.40
CA VAL A 322 -7.46 -23.11 -17.41
C VAL A 322 -8.91 -23.45 -17.73
N ASP A 323 -9.76 -23.51 -16.72
CA ASP A 323 -11.18 -23.77 -16.92
C ASP A 323 -11.86 -22.65 -17.73
N LEU A 324 -11.55 -21.39 -17.41
CA LEU A 324 -12.03 -20.24 -18.18
C LEU A 324 -11.55 -20.29 -19.64
N LEU A 325 -10.28 -20.62 -19.87
CA LEU A 325 -9.74 -20.80 -21.22
C LEU A 325 -10.41 -21.95 -21.97
N ASN A 326 -10.64 -23.09 -21.32
CA ASN A 326 -11.35 -24.22 -21.91
C ASN A 326 -12.79 -23.86 -22.28
N ALA A 327 -13.48 -23.11 -21.42
CA ALA A 327 -14.83 -22.61 -21.70
C ALA A 327 -14.82 -21.68 -22.93
N LYS A 328 -13.89 -20.73 -23.00
CA LYS A 328 -13.72 -19.84 -24.15
C LYS A 328 -13.35 -20.58 -25.43
N TRP A 329 -12.46 -21.56 -25.34
CA TRP A 329 -12.05 -22.40 -26.47
C TRP A 329 -13.27 -23.11 -27.06
N ASN A 330 -14.05 -23.79 -26.22
CA ASN A 330 -15.23 -24.54 -26.66
C ASN A 330 -16.33 -23.64 -27.22
N ALA A 331 -16.50 -22.43 -26.68
CA ALA A 331 -17.54 -21.50 -27.10
C ALA A 331 -17.18 -20.76 -28.40
N PHE A 332 -15.94 -20.29 -28.55
CA PHE A 332 -15.60 -19.29 -29.57
C PHE A 332 -14.54 -19.72 -30.58
N VAL A 333 -13.68 -20.67 -30.22
CA VAL A 333 -12.49 -21.01 -31.04
C VAL A 333 -12.63 -22.36 -31.72
N LYS A 334 -13.12 -23.39 -31.02
CA LYS A 334 -13.16 -24.79 -31.51
C LYS A 334 -13.92 -24.98 -32.82
N PHE A 335 -14.89 -24.11 -33.11
CA PHE A 335 -15.76 -24.18 -34.29
C PHE A 335 -15.50 -23.06 -35.31
N ARG A 336 -14.45 -22.25 -35.10
CA ARG A 336 -13.89 -21.35 -36.12
C ARG A 336 -12.80 -22.08 -36.88
#